data_AF-A0A0N8PRC4-F1
#
_entry.id   AF-A0A0N8PRC4-F1
#
_cell.length_a   1.000
_cell.length_b   1.000
_cell.length_c   1.000
_cell.angle_alpha   90.00
_cell.angle_beta   90.00
_cell.angle_gamma   90.00
#
_symmetry.space_group_name_H-M   'P 1'
#
loop_
_entity.id
_entity.type
_entity.pdbx_description
1 polymer ?
#
loop_
_entity_poly.entity_id
_entity_poly.type
_entity_poly.pdbx_seq_one_letter_code
_entity_poly.pdbx_strand_id
1 'polypeptide(L)'
;MISADVAAGDKAVVVIDPHGDLAKSITKLCPAGDAERVIYFSPSEQRETPFGLNPFEWQQERERSERVTAILKVFNHLWYGSFSQTPTMQNTLETLSRILISAYPALKTHFFHMLLLTGDDEVGAQWRRKLAKYALDNPVAARKWAEWQADEASVAPRTKADARPSQRKLDMQSSKDKIAHIIGDETIQHVLCQITSSACFRFQEMLASRRVLLINLNGLEAESQKLIGSIILTQILAMGYLREQQSQRVPCHLYADEFDMFSPAAFAEIISKARKFGIFVTIAHQSLSQVDLQAQRAALNCANKIVFQINAAVARILAPNFHKNSSFPEGGFTHLPLYTATVRVSHRRETQQATIKTLKEQGQEDEEIAERIMQQSLIYGRPRAEVAKHIAELAVKRKSTKVEDDFWVDKE
;
A
#
# COMPACT_ATOMS: atom_id res chain seq x y z
N MET A 1 14.52 5.54 -17.87
CA MET A 1 13.37 6.42 -17.59
C MET A 1 13.42 6.93 -16.16
N ILE A 2 13.41 6.03 -15.17
CA ILE A 2 13.42 6.40 -13.75
C ILE A 2 14.61 7.31 -13.40
N SER A 3 15.85 6.93 -13.75
CA SER A 3 17.03 7.75 -13.46
C SER A 3 16.96 9.15 -14.08
N ALA A 4 16.31 9.31 -15.23
CA ALA A 4 16.11 10.62 -15.86
C ALA A 4 15.07 11.47 -15.11
N ASP A 5 13.99 10.85 -14.63
CA ASP A 5 12.99 11.54 -13.79
C ASP A 5 13.52 11.88 -12.41
N VAL A 6 14.39 11.03 -11.87
CA VAL A 6 15.20 11.36 -10.70
C VAL A 6 16.04 12.59 -11.07
N ALA A 7 17.01 12.50 -11.97
CA ALA A 7 17.92 13.61 -12.28
C ALA A 7 17.25 14.95 -12.68
N ALA A 8 16.02 14.94 -13.19
CA ALA A 8 15.28 16.16 -13.52
C ALA A 8 14.90 17.01 -12.30
N GLY A 9 14.70 16.41 -11.12
CA GLY A 9 14.47 17.11 -9.85
C GLY A 9 13.18 17.95 -9.74
N ASP A 10 12.33 17.96 -10.77
CA ASP A 10 11.11 18.79 -10.87
C ASP A 10 9.83 18.08 -10.42
N LYS A 11 9.91 16.79 -10.09
CA LYS A 11 8.78 15.93 -9.71
C LYS A 11 9.12 14.97 -8.57
N ALA A 12 8.08 14.48 -7.88
CA ALA A 12 8.23 13.34 -6.97
C ALA A 12 8.28 12.03 -7.77
N VAL A 13 9.00 11.04 -7.25
CA VAL A 13 9.13 9.72 -7.87
C VAL A 13 8.84 8.65 -6.83
N VAL A 14 7.99 7.67 -7.17
CA VAL A 14 7.74 6.50 -6.35
C VAL A 14 8.04 5.27 -7.19
N VAL A 15 8.85 4.36 -6.68
CA VAL A 15 9.16 3.08 -7.31
C VAL A 15 8.73 1.96 -6.39
N ILE A 16 7.91 1.03 -6.87
CA ILE A 16 7.53 -0.19 -6.16
C ILE A 16 8.12 -1.37 -6.91
N ASP A 17 8.93 -2.16 -6.21
CA ASP A 17 9.71 -3.25 -6.77
C ASP A 17 9.59 -4.49 -5.85
N PRO A 18 8.92 -5.58 -6.31
CA PRO A 18 8.83 -6.83 -5.55
C PRO A 18 10.15 -7.62 -5.48
N HIS A 19 11.07 -7.41 -6.43
CA HIS A 19 12.31 -8.20 -6.58
C HIS A 19 13.54 -7.48 -6.03
N GLY A 20 13.48 -6.16 -5.93
CA GLY A 20 14.47 -5.31 -5.29
C GLY A 20 15.63 -4.86 -6.18
N ASP A 21 15.85 -5.54 -7.31
CA ASP A 21 16.92 -5.20 -8.25
C ASP A 21 16.73 -3.81 -8.85
N LEU A 22 15.49 -3.46 -9.25
CA LEU A 22 15.18 -2.15 -9.80
C LEU A 22 15.44 -1.05 -8.77
N ALA A 23 14.93 -1.22 -7.54
CA ALA A 23 15.11 -0.25 -6.47
C ALA A 23 16.60 -0.05 -6.12
N LYS A 24 17.38 -1.13 -6.05
CA LYS A 24 18.83 -1.09 -5.76
C LYS A 24 19.63 -0.48 -6.91
N SER A 25 19.31 -0.79 -8.17
CA SER A 25 20.00 -0.16 -9.30
C SER A 25 19.78 1.35 -9.34
N ILE A 26 18.58 1.83 -8.95
CA ILE A 26 18.31 3.27 -8.89
C ILE A 26 19.14 3.95 -7.79
N THR A 27 19.37 3.31 -6.64
CA THR A 27 20.23 3.91 -5.59
C THR A 27 21.67 4.09 -6.09
N LYS A 28 22.19 3.13 -6.86
CA LYS A 28 23.55 3.19 -7.44
C LYS A 28 23.70 4.21 -8.56
N LEU A 29 22.63 4.43 -9.33
CA LEU A 29 22.60 5.38 -10.46
C LEU A 29 22.14 6.79 -10.05
N CYS A 30 21.88 7.02 -8.77
CA CYS A 30 21.42 8.32 -8.28
C CYS A 30 22.55 9.36 -8.34
N PRO A 31 22.34 10.54 -8.94
CA PRO A 31 23.32 11.62 -8.88
C PRO A 31 23.62 12.03 -7.43
N ALA A 32 24.89 12.29 -7.11
CA ALA A 32 25.31 12.61 -5.74
C ALA A 32 24.55 13.77 -5.09
N GLY A 33 24.19 14.80 -5.88
CA GLY A 33 23.43 15.97 -5.41
C GLY A 33 21.95 15.68 -5.15
N ASP A 34 21.43 14.55 -5.61
CA ASP A 34 20.05 14.12 -5.41
C ASP A 34 19.88 13.12 -4.28
N ALA A 35 20.96 12.56 -3.74
CA ALA A 35 20.88 11.48 -2.76
C ALA A 35 20.00 11.85 -1.57
N GLU A 36 20.08 13.07 -1.02
CA GLU A 36 19.32 13.50 0.15
C GLU A 36 17.80 13.43 -0.03
N ARG A 37 17.30 13.54 -1.27
CA ARG A 37 15.86 13.42 -1.56
C ARG A 37 15.41 11.99 -1.85
N VAL A 38 16.35 11.04 -1.94
CA VAL A 38 16.04 9.61 -2.12
C VAL A 38 15.89 8.92 -0.78
N ILE A 39 14.75 8.26 -0.62
CA ILE A 39 14.37 7.47 0.54
C ILE A 39 14.25 6.03 0.08
N TYR A 40 15.02 5.15 0.72
CA TYR A 40 14.98 3.72 0.50
C TYR A 40 14.19 3.03 1.62
N PHE A 41 13.16 2.31 1.25
CA PHE A 41 12.33 1.52 2.16
C PHE A 41 12.39 0.05 1.77
N SER A 42 12.91 -0.76 2.68
CA SER A 42 12.93 -2.22 2.57
C SER A 42 12.66 -2.84 3.93
N PRO A 43 11.44 -3.34 4.18
CA PRO A 43 11.09 -3.98 5.45
C PRO A 43 12.01 -5.13 5.84
N SER A 44 12.45 -5.92 4.85
CA SER A 44 13.27 -7.10 5.06
C SER A 44 14.72 -6.76 5.45
N GLU A 45 15.25 -5.64 4.96
CA GLU A 45 16.62 -5.16 5.21
C GLU A 45 16.69 -4.21 6.43
N GLN A 46 15.60 -3.49 6.74
CA GLN A 46 15.55 -2.46 7.80
C GLN A 46 14.89 -2.97 9.09
N ARG A 47 15.14 -4.22 9.49
CA ARG A 47 14.48 -4.87 10.63
C ARG A 47 14.79 -4.25 12.00
N GLU A 48 15.97 -3.66 12.15
CA GLU A 48 16.39 -3.02 13.40
C GLU A 48 15.87 -1.58 13.54
N THR A 49 15.48 -0.96 12.42
CA THR A 49 14.90 0.38 12.35
C THR A 49 13.65 0.38 11.44
N PRO A 50 12.61 -0.40 11.77
CA PRO A 50 11.44 -0.55 10.91
C PRO A 50 10.70 0.77 10.73
N PHE A 51 10.26 1.03 9.49
CA PHE A 51 9.43 2.20 9.19
C PHE A 51 7.98 1.87 9.52
N GLY A 52 7.29 2.81 10.17
CA GLY A 52 5.87 2.67 10.45
C GLY A 52 5.05 2.93 9.19
N LEU A 53 4.05 2.12 8.91
CA LEU A 53 3.03 2.37 7.90
C LEU A 53 1.67 2.09 8.52
N ASN A 54 1.13 3.07 9.26
CA ASN A 54 -0.15 2.91 9.93
C ASN A 54 -1.29 3.20 8.95
N PRO A 55 -2.10 2.20 8.53
CA PRO A 55 -3.21 2.45 7.61
C PRO A 55 -4.36 3.27 8.21
N PHE A 56 -4.40 3.43 9.54
CA PHE A 56 -5.45 4.17 10.24
C PHE A 56 -5.09 5.61 10.55
N GLU A 57 -3.83 6.02 10.34
CA GLU A 57 -3.40 7.39 10.56
C GLU A 57 -3.99 8.33 9.51
N TRP A 58 -4.47 9.48 9.97
CA TRP A 58 -4.87 10.61 9.14
C TRP A 58 -4.51 11.93 9.84
N GLN A 59 -4.25 12.97 9.07
CA GLN A 59 -3.88 14.30 9.61
C GLN A 59 -5.08 15.23 9.66
N GLN A 60 -5.95 15.17 8.65
CA GLN A 60 -7.15 15.98 8.55
C GLN A 60 -8.41 15.12 8.52
N GLU A 61 -9.48 15.56 9.18
CA GLU A 61 -10.71 14.78 9.32
C GLU A 61 -11.31 14.35 7.95
N ARG A 62 -11.15 15.19 6.92
CA ARG A 62 -11.57 14.89 5.55
C ARG A 62 -10.90 13.65 4.94
N GLU A 63 -9.74 13.21 5.46
CA GLU A 63 -9.06 11.99 5.01
C GLU A 63 -9.75 10.71 5.48
N ARG A 64 -10.56 10.74 6.55
CA ARG A 64 -11.11 9.52 7.19
C ARG A 64 -11.82 8.60 6.19
N SER A 65 -12.68 9.16 5.34
CA SER A 65 -13.44 8.40 4.35
C SER A 65 -12.52 7.72 3.33
N GLU A 66 -11.51 8.45 2.84
CA GLU A 66 -10.54 7.92 1.89
C GLU A 66 -9.66 6.82 2.52
N ARG A 67 -9.29 6.95 3.79
CA ARG A 67 -8.56 5.91 4.54
C ARG A 67 -9.37 4.63 4.67
N VAL A 68 -10.67 4.74 5.00
CA VAL A 68 -11.58 3.59 5.07
C VAL A 68 -11.68 2.93 3.70
N THR A 69 -11.89 3.70 2.63
CA THR A 69 -11.95 3.13 1.27
C THR A 69 -10.64 2.48 0.86
N ALA A 70 -9.49 3.07 1.16
CA ALA A 70 -8.18 2.51 0.84
C ALA A 70 -7.96 1.16 1.53
N ILE A 71 -8.16 1.07 2.85
CA ILE A 71 -7.91 -0.19 3.58
C ILE A 71 -8.89 -1.30 3.18
N LEU A 72 -10.15 -0.96 2.84
CA LEU A 72 -11.10 -1.96 2.35
C LEU A 72 -10.73 -2.51 0.97
N LYS A 73 -10.15 -1.68 0.09
CA LYS A 73 -9.60 -2.15 -1.19
C LYS A 73 -8.43 -3.13 -0.98
N VAL A 74 -7.58 -2.86 0.02
CA VAL A 74 -6.48 -3.78 0.40
C VAL A 74 -7.05 -5.13 0.85
N PHE A 75 -8.04 -5.14 1.75
CA PHE A 75 -8.66 -6.39 2.21
C PHE A 75 -9.35 -7.19 1.10
N ASN A 76 -10.01 -6.50 0.16
CA ASN A 76 -10.61 -7.15 -1.01
C ASN A 76 -9.56 -7.91 -1.83
N HIS A 77 -8.43 -7.24 -2.07
CA HIS A 77 -7.35 -7.79 -2.90
C HIS A 77 -6.69 -9.00 -2.24
N LEU A 78 -6.38 -8.91 -0.95
CA LEU A 78 -5.64 -9.96 -0.26
C LEU A 78 -6.43 -11.25 -0.09
N TRP A 79 -7.72 -11.13 0.24
CA TRP A 79 -8.46 -12.29 0.73
C TRP A 79 -9.52 -12.80 -0.23
N TYR A 80 -9.91 -12.01 -1.25
CA TYR A 80 -11.18 -12.29 -1.91
C TYR A 80 -11.19 -12.28 -3.42
N GLY A 81 -10.55 -11.33 -4.09
CA GLY A 81 -10.81 -11.12 -5.52
C GLY A 81 -12.28 -10.72 -5.84
N SER A 82 -13.27 -11.09 -5.02
CA SER A 82 -14.66 -10.65 -4.99
C SER A 82 -15.27 -10.78 -3.57
N PHE A 83 -15.64 -9.65 -2.99
CA PHE A 83 -16.18 -9.50 -1.63
C PHE A 83 -17.50 -10.25 -1.34
N SER A 84 -18.24 -10.69 -2.37
CA SER A 84 -19.59 -11.25 -2.22
C SER A 84 -19.66 -12.65 -1.61
N GLN A 85 -18.53 -13.37 -1.48
CA GLN A 85 -18.52 -14.77 -1.03
C GLN A 85 -18.41 -14.94 0.50
N THR A 86 -18.07 -13.86 1.22
CA THR A 86 -17.84 -13.87 2.68
C THR A 86 -18.36 -12.59 3.35
N PRO A 87 -19.66 -12.27 3.19
CA PRO A 87 -20.24 -10.99 3.63
C PRO A 87 -20.02 -10.71 5.13
N THR A 88 -19.97 -11.75 5.97
CA THR A 88 -19.72 -11.61 7.40
C THR A 88 -18.33 -11.05 7.69
N MET A 89 -17.28 -11.60 7.07
CA MET A 89 -15.91 -11.12 7.30
C MET A 89 -15.73 -9.70 6.75
N GLN A 90 -16.31 -9.41 5.58
CA GLN A 90 -16.35 -8.06 5.02
C GLN A 90 -16.95 -7.05 6.00
N ASN A 91 -18.17 -7.33 6.48
CA ASN A 91 -18.87 -6.46 7.40
C ASN A 91 -18.08 -6.26 8.69
N THR A 92 -17.44 -7.31 9.19
CA THR A 92 -16.56 -7.23 10.36
C THR A 92 -15.38 -6.29 10.09
N LEU A 93 -14.59 -6.53 9.04
CA LEU A 93 -13.41 -5.72 8.71
C LEU A 93 -13.76 -4.27 8.42
N GLU A 94 -14.87 -4.01 7.73
CA GLU A 94 -15.38 -2.66 7.48
C GLU A 94 -15.73 -1.95 8.79
N THR A 95 -16.50 -2.61 9.65
CA THR A 95 -16.92 -2.05 10.95
C THR A 95 -15.70 -1.73 11.81
N LEU A 96 -14.76 -2.67 11.93
CA LEU A 96 -13.54 -2.47 12.72
C LEU A 96 -12.68 -1.34 12.14
N SER A 97 -12.48 -1.29 10.82
CA SER A 97 -11.69 -0.23 10.18
C SER A 97 -12.30 1.15 10.42
N ARG A 98 -13.62 1.29 10.28
CA ARG A 98 -14.32 2.57 10.53
C ARG A 98 -14.15 3.03 11.97
N ILE A 99 -14.32 2.13 12.93
CA ILE A 99 -14.16 2.43 14.36
C ILE A 99 -12.71 2.84 14.67
N LEU A 100 -11.74 2.08 14.17
CA LEU A 100 -10.32 2.34 14.44
C LEU A 100 -9.84 3.64 13.80
N ILE A 101 -10.30 3.95 12.59
CA ILE A 101 -9.98 5.21 11.90
C ILE A 101 -10.64 6.40 12.60
N SER A 102 -11.91 6.27 13.02
CA SER A 102 -12.59 7.32 13.80
C SER A 102 -11.89 7.57 15.15
N ALA A 103 -11.37 6.52 15.79
CA ALA A 103 -10.67 6.62 17.06
C ALA A 103 -9.25 7.19 16.96
N TYR A 104 -8.65 7.22 15.78
CA TYR A 104 -7.40 7.95 15.53
C TYR A 104 -7.70 9.45 15.41
N PRO A 105 -6.88 10.39 15.91
CA PRO A 105 -5.64 10.19 16.67
C PRO A 105 -5.87 9.98 18.18
N ALA A 106 -7.10 10.18 18.69
CA ALA A 106 -7.41 10.22 20.12
C ALA A 106 -6.95 8.97 20.90
N LEU A 107 -7.03 7.79 20.29
CA LEU A 107 -6.57 6.54 20.88
C LEU A 107 -5.29 5.97 20.27
N LYS A 108 -4.64 6.70 19.35
CA LYS A 108 -3.40 6.26 18.69
C LYS A 108 -3.53 4.84 18.09
N THR A 109 -4.68 4.54 17.48
CA THR A 109 -5.00 3.23 16.90
C THR A 109 -4.09 2.88 15.72
N HIS A 110 -3.78 1.60 15.58
CA HIS A 110 -2.96 1.02 14.52
C HIS A 110 -3.36 -0.44 14.29
N PHE A 111 -2.75 -1.14 13.32
CA PHE A 111 -3.25 -2.41 12.81
C PHE A 111 -3.45 -3.51 13.88
N PHE A 112 -2.58 -3.59 14.89
CA PHE A 112 -2.72 -4.52 16.03
C PHE A 112 -4.09 -4.44 16.74
N HIS A 113 -4.72 -3.27 16.78
CA HIS A 113 -6.03 -3.10 17.42
C HIS A 113 -7.13 -3.91 16.73
N MET A 114 -6.97 -4.26 15.45
CA MET A 114 -7.86 -5.19 14.76
C MET A 114 -7.86 -6.58 15.42
N LEU A 115 -6.68 -7.07 15.85
CA LEU A 115 -6.56 -8.34 16.56
C LEU A 115 -7.17 -8.24 17.96
N LEU A 116 -6.90 -7.14 18.68
CA LEU A 116 -7.46 -6.91 20.02
C LEU A 116 -8.99 -6.89 20.00
N LEU A 117 -9.60 -6.19 19.03
CA LEU A 117 -11.06 -6.09 18.93
C LEU A 117 -11.74 -7.44 18.64
N THR A 118 -11.04 -8.33 17.93
CA THR A 118 -11.52 -9.69 17.60
C THR A 118 -11.20 -10.73 18.67
N GLY A 119 -10.41 -10.39 19.69
CA GLY A 119 -10.08 -11.27 20.82
C GLY A 119 -11.25 -11.46 21.79
N ASP A 120 -11.41 -12.67 22.34
CA ASP A 120 -12.44 -12.97 23.35
C ASP A 120 -11.92 -12.85 24.79
N ASP A 121 -10.71 -12.36 24.96
CA ASP A 121 -10.08 -12.18 26.25
C ASP A 121 -10.47 -10.85 26.90
N GLU A 122 -10.05 -10.68 28.15
CA GLU A 122 -10.37 -9.47 28.92
C GLU A 122 -9.74 -8.21 28.31
N VAL A 123 -8.56 -8.35 27.69
CA VAL A 123 -7.88 -7.24 26.99
C VAL A 123 -8.72 -6.78 25.81
N GLY A 124 -9.17 -7.70 24.95
CA GLY A 124 -10.08 -7.40 23.85
C GLY A 124 -11.39 -6.76 24.33
N ALA A 125 -11.97 -7.29 25.42
CA ALA A 125 -13.19 -6.72 26.02
C ALA A 125 -13.00 -5.29 26.56
N GLN A 126 -11.83 -4.96 27.13
CA GLN A 126 -11.49 -3.60 27.54
C GLN A 126 -11.40 -2.66 26.34
N TRP A 127 -10.71 -3.08 25.27
CA TRP A 127 -10.59 -2.28 24.06
C TRP A 127 -11.92 -2.07 23.35
N ARG A 128 -12.79 -3.09 23.26
CA ARG A 128 -14.16 -2.93 22.76
C ARG A 128 -14.91 -1.87 23.55
N ARG A 129 -14.89 -1.92 24.90
CA ARG A 129 -15.55 -0.89 25.73
C ARG A 129 -14.99 0.52 25.45
N LYS A 130 -13.67 0.65 25.34
CA LYS A 130 -12.99 1.94 25.06
C LYS A 130 -13.35 2.50 23.68
N LEU A 131 -13.51 1.63 22.69
CA LEU A 131 -13.76 1.98 21.30
C LEU A 131 -15.26 2.15 20.96
N ALA A 132 -16.17 1.67 21.82
CA ALA A 132 -17.62 1.68 21.58
C ALA A 132 -18.18 3.07 21.22
N LYS A 133 -17.66 4.15 21.82
CA LYS A 133 -18.11 5.52 21.52
C LYS A 133 -17.82 5.95 20.08
N TYR A 134 -16.77 5.44 19.45
CA TYR A 134 -16.39 5.76 18.08
C TYR A 134 -17.20 4.99 17.04
N ALA A 135 -17.88 3.90 17.44
CA ALA A 135 -18.84 3.24 16.57
C ALA A 135 -20.04 4.14 16.23
N LEU A 136 -20.34 5.12 17.10
CA LEU A 136 -21.46 6.05 16.93
C LEU A 136 -21.25 7.07 15.80
N ASP A 137 -20.02 7.29 15.35
CA ASP A 137 -19.70 8.18 14.23
C ASP A 137 -20.30 7.70 12.90
N ASN A 138 -20.69 6.43 12.81
CA ASN A 138 -21.31 5.86 11.63
C ASN A 138 -22.54 5.01 12.02
N PRO A 139 -23.75 5.34 11.56
CA PRO A 139 -24.97 4.62 11.96
C PRO A 139 -24.95 3.11 11.67
N VAL A 140 -24.29 2.68 10.58
CA VAL A 140 -24.19 1.26 10.20
C VAL A 140 -23.25 0.53 11.15
N ALA A 141 -22.08 1.11 11.44
CA ALA A 141 -21.15 0.57 12.42
C ALA A 141 -21.79 0.54 13.82
N ALA A 142 -22.48 1.60 14.24
CA ALA A 142 -23.19 1.69 15.51
C ALA A 142 -24.24 0.57 15.66
N ARG A 143 -25.03 0.33 14.62
CA ARG A 143 -26.04 -0.74 14.62
C ARG A 143 -25.41 -2.11 14.79
N LYS A 144 -24.40 -2.43 13.98
CA LYS A 144 -23.69 -3.72 14.04
C LYS A 144 -22.99 -3.91 15.39
N TRP A 145 -22.40 -2.84 15.91
CA TRP A 145 -21.76 -2.84 17.22
C TRP A 145 -22.75 -3.13 18.36
N ALA A 146 -23.92 -2.50 18.33
CA ALA A 146 -25.00 -2.76 19.30
C ALA A 146 -25.50 -4.21 19.24
N GLU A 147 -25.63 -4.79 18.04
CA GLU A 147 -25.99 -6.19 17.85
C GLU A 147 -24.97 -7.14 18.49
N TRP A 148 -23.67 -6.89 18.29
CA TRP A 148 -22.61 -7.66 18.93
C TRP A 148 -22.59 -7.54 20.46
N GLN A 149 -22.90 -6.36 21.00
CA GLN A 149 -22.99 -6.16 22.46
C GLN A 149 -24.19 -6.87 23.08
N ALA A 150 -25.36 -6.81 22.43
CA ALA A 150 -26.57 -7.48 22.91
C ALA A 150 -26.42 -9.02 22.87
N ASP A 151 -25.78 -9.55 21.84
CA ASP A 151 -25.44 -10.97 21.72
C ASP A 151 -24.52 -11.42 22.87
N GLU A 152 -23.44 -10.68 23.17
CA GLU A 152 -22.51 -11.00 24.27
C GLU A 152 -23.21 -10.98 25.64
N ALA A 153 -24.17 -10.07 25.86
CA ALA A 153 -24.96 -10.01 27.09
C ALA A 153 -25.99 -11.14 27.22
N SER A 154 -26.57 -11.60 26.12
CA SER A 154 -27.60 -12.65 26.10
C SER A 154 -27.04 -14.07 26.19
N VAL A 155 -25.78 -14.27 25.80
CA VAL A 155 -25.09 -15.58 25.79
C VAL A 155 -24.35 -15.88 27.11
N ALA A 156 -24.48 -15.05 28.15
CA ALA A 156 -23.91 -15.32 29.48
C ALA A 156 -24.38 -16.70 30.01
N PRO A 157 -23.51 -17.74 30.03
CA PRO A 157 -23.96 -19.10 30.28
C PRO A 157 -24.38 -19.29 31.75
N ARG A 158 -25.50 -19.98 32.00
CA ARG A 158 -25.85 -20.42 33.36
C ARG A 158 -24.88 -21.50 33.88
N THR A 159 -24.31 -22.31 32.98
CA THR A 159 -23.27 -23.31 33.27
C THR A 159 -22.24 -23.38 32.13
N LYS A 160 -21.02 -23.90 32.38
CA LYS A 160 -19.97 -24.07 31.34
C LYS A 160 -20.36 -25.06 30.23
N ALA A 161 -21.29 -25.97 30.49
CA ALA A 161 -21.74 -27.00 29.54
C ALA A 161 -22.70 -26.45 28.47
N ASP A 162 -23.41 -25.35 28.77
CA ASP A 162 -24.39 -24.73 27.87
C ASP A 162 -23.82 -23.58 27.02
N ALA A 163 -22.50 -23.36 27.08
CA ALA A 163 -21.84 -22.23 26.44
C ALA A 163 -21.78 -22.42 24.91
N ARG A 164 -22.74 -21.82 24.21
CA ARG A 164 -22.68 -21.65 22.75
C ARG A 164 -21.80 -20.45 22.40
N PRO A 165 -21.00 -20.50 21.32
CA PRO A 165 -20.28 -19.32 20.84
C PRO A 165 -21.30 -18.25 20.43
N SER A 166 -21.07 -17.02 20.89
CA SER A 166 -21.92 -15.89 20.54
C SER A 166 -21.81 -15.58 19.03
N GLN A 167 -22.84 -14.97 18.43
CA GLN A 167 -22.80 -14.57 17.03
C GLN A 167 -21.63 -13.62 16.74
N ARG A 168 -21.27 -12.72 17.66
CA ARG A 168 -20.05 -11.89 17.56
C ARG A 168 -18.81 -12.75 17.35
N LYS A 169 -18.64 -13.80 18.15
CA LYS A 169 -17.48 -14.68 18.07
C LYS A 169 -17.41 -15.38 16.71
N LEU A 170 -18.54 -15.87 16.22
CA LEU A 170 -18.64 -16.49 14.89
C LEU A 170 -18.33 -15.49 13.77
N ASP A 171 -18.87 -14.27 13.85
CA ASP A 171 -18.64 -13.20 12.87
C ASP A 171 -17.17 -12.75 12.81
N MET A 172 -16.49 -12.75 13.96
CA MET A 172 -15.12 -12.26 14.11
C MET A 172 -14.06 -13.31 13.82
N GLN A 173 -14.35 -14.61 13.93
CA GLN A 173 -13.35 -15.67 13.87
C GLN A 173 -12.52 -15.64 12.58
N SER A 174 -13.17 -15.59 11.41
CA SER A 174 -12.44 -15.53 10.12
C SER A 174 -11.59 -14.26 9.99
N SER A 175 -12.07 -13.13 10.50
CA SER A 175 -11.30 -11.88 10.50
C SER A 175 -10.07 -12.01 11.39
N LYS A 176 -10.26 -12.55 12.61
CA LYS A 176 -9.21 -12.79 13.60
C LYS A 176 -8.09 -13.64 13.02
N ASP A 177 -8.43 -14.77 12.38
CA ASP A 177 -7.45 -15.70 11.84
C ASP A 177 -6.62 -15.06 10.72
N LYS A 178 -7.27 -14.28 9.84
CA LYS A 178 -6.59 -13.55 8.78
C LYS A 178 -5.70 -12.42 9.29
N ILE A 179 -6.18 -11.64 10.26
CA ILE A 179 -5.40 -10.57 10.90
C ILE A 179 -4.19 -11.16 11.62
N ALA A 180 -4.40 -12.23 12.41
CA ALA A 180 -3.34 -12.92 13.14
C ALA A 180 -2.29 -13.53 12.20
N HIS A 181 -2.70 -14.04 11.04
CA HIS A 181 -1.77 -14.52 10.02
C HIS A 181 -0.86 -13.39 9.50
N ILE A 182 -1.43 -12.23 9.14
CA ILE A 182 -0.67 -11.07 8.63
C ILE A 182 0.34 -10.55 9.66
N ILE A 183 -0.10 -10.32 10.91
CA ILE A 183 0.78 -9.76 11.95
C ILE A 183 1.51 -10.82 12.77
N GLY A 184 1.45 -12.08 12.32
CA GLY A 184 2.30 -13.16 12.81
C GLY A 184 3.73 -13.05 12.29
N ASP A 185 3.93 -12.44 11.12
CA ASP A 185 5.26 -12.04 10.63
C ASP A 185 5.75 -10.81 11.43
N GLU A 186 6.87 -10.95 12.12
CA GLU A 186 7.46 -9.90 12.95
C GLU A 186 7.82 -8.65 12.15
N THR A 187 8.28 -8.81 10.91
CA THR A 187 8.63 -7.69 10.01
C THR A 187 7.38 -6.87 9.69
N ILE A 188 6.28 -7.54 9.32
CA ILE A 188 5.02 -6.88 9.00
C ILE A 188 4.34 -6.30 10.24
N GLN A 189 4.42 -7.01 11.36
CA GLN A 189 3.98 -6.51 12.64
C GLN A 189 4.70 -5.20 12.99
N HIS A 190 6.01 -5.14 12.85
CA HIS A 190 6.78 -3.92 13.13
C HIS A 190 6.53 -2.79 12.13
N VAL A 191 6.08 -3.07 10.91
CA VAL A 191 5.69 -2.02 9.96
C VAL A 191 4.29 -1.48 10.25
N LEU A 192 3.29 -2.36 10.41
CA LEU A 192 1.87 -1.96 10.46
C LEU A 192 1.36 -1.62 11.87
N CYS A 193 2.03 -2.09 12.92
CA CYS A 193 1.60 -1.93 14.30
C CYS A 193 2.28 -0.75 15.03
N GLN A 194 2.77 0.23 14.29
CA GLN A 194 3.24 1.49 14.85
C GLN A 194 2.11 2.53 14.91
N ILE A 195 2.15 3.41 15.92
CA ILE A 195 1.13 4.47 16.11
C ILE A 195 1.10 5.46 14.93
N THR A 196 2.26 5.81 14.41
CA THR A 196 2.41 6.79 13.34
C THR A 196 3.18 6.16 12.19
N SER A 197 2.82 6.53 10.98
CA SER A 197 3.60 6.25 9.79
C SER A 197 4.85 7.11 9.79
N SER A 198 5.93 6.55 9.23
CA SER A 198 7.14 7.28 8.93
C SER A 198 6.86 8.45 8.00
N ALA A 199 7.60 9.54 8.14
CA ALA A 199 7.37 10.77 7.38
C ALA A 199 7.38 10.56 5.85
N CYS A 200 8.13 9.56 5.36
CA CYS A 200 8.15 9.19 3.94
C CYS A 200 6.80 8.70 3.39
N PHE A 201 5.88 8.22 4.25
CA PHE A 201 4.53 7.79 3.87
C PHE A 201 3.47 8.87 4.07
N ARG A 202 3.86 10.07 4.54
CA ARG A 202 3.00 11.25 4.50
C ARG A 202 2.98 11.80 3.08
N PHE A 203 2.21 11.14 2.21
CA PHE A 203 2.30 11.36 0.76
C PHE A 203 2.07 12.82 0.36
N GLN A 204 1.22 13.59 1.04
CA GLN A 204 1.07 15.02 0.71
C GLN A 204 2.39 15.80 0.86
N GLU A 205 3.10 15.60 1.97
CA GLU A 205 4.39 16.26 2.26
C GLU A 205 5.50 15.72 1.34
N MET A 206 5.55 14.40 1.15
CA MET A 206 6.49 13.72 0.26
C MET A 206 6.39 14.26 -1.17
N LEU A 207 5.16 14.35 -1.69
CA LEU A 207 4.88 14.84 -3.03
C LEU A 207 5.20 16.33 -3.17
N ALA A 208 4.83 17.16 -2.19
CA ALA A 208 5.15 18.59 -2.19
C ALA A 208 6.66 18.83 -2.19
N SER A 209 7.41 17.98 -1.49
CA SER A 209 8.87 18.07 -1.35
C SER A 209 9.65 17.39 -2.49
N ARG A 210 8.98 16.89 -3.55
CA ARG A 210 9.60 16.23 -4.72
C ARG A 210 10.57 15.10 -4.34
N ARG A 211 10.27 14.38 -3.25
CA ARG A 211 11.11 13.27 -2.77
C ARG A 211 11.01 12.08 -3.74
N VAL A 212 12.02 11.22 -3.67
CA VAL A 212 12.04 9.92 -4.34
C VAL A 212 11.87 8.84 -3.30
N LEU A 213 10.85 7.99 -3.43
CA LEU A 213 10.62 6.86 -2.55
C LEU A 213 10.84 5.57 -3.34
N LEU A 214 11.87 4.83 -2.98
CA LEU A 214 12.22 3.54 -3.55
C LEU A 214 11.77 2.45 -2.57
N ILE A 215 10.84 1.61 -3.00
CA ILE A 215 10.22 0.57 -2.18
C ILE A 215 10.69 -0.78 -2.70
N ASN A 216 11.57 -1.41 -1.95
CA ASN A 216 12.04 -2.77 -2.18
C ASN A 216 11.27 -3.73 -1.27
N LEU A 217 10.43 -4.59 -1.85
CA LEU A 217 9.66 -5.59 -1.13
C LEU A 217 10.29 -7.00 -1.17
N ASN A 218 11.49 -7.14 -1.75
CA ASN A 218 12.21 -8.40 -1.78
C ASN A 218 12.46 -8.92 -0.36
N GLY A 219 12.49 -10.24 -0.18
CA GLY A 219 12.70 -10.89 1.11
C GLY A 219 11.47 -10.93 2.03
N LEU A 220 10.34 -10.35 1.61
CA LEU A 220 9.03 -10.59 2.22
C LEU A 220 8.31 -11.76 1.54
N GLU A 221 7.44 -12.43 2.28
CA GLU A 221 6.51 -13.40 1.70
C GLU A 221 5.56 -12.74 0.68
N ALA A 222 5.10 -13.51 -0.31
CA ALA A 222 4.27 -12.97 -1.40
C ALA A 222 2.99 -12.27 -0.88
N GLU A 223 2.33 -12.78 0.15
CA GLU A 223 1.14 -12.12 0.73
C GLU A 223 1.51 -10.78 1.40
N SER A 224 2.65 -10.73 2.10
CA SER A 224 3.21 -9.54 2.73
C SER A 224 3.62 -8.46 1.72
N GLN A 225 4.25 -8.85 0.61
CA GLN A 225 4.54 -7.95 -0.52
C GLN A 225 3.26 -7.34 -1.09
N LYS A 226 2.25 -8.19 -1.35
CA LYS A 226 0.94 -7.75 -1.84
C LYS A 226 0.28 -6.77 -0.89
N LEU A 227 0.35 -7.01 0.42
CA LEU A 227 -0.24 -6.18 1.47
C LEU A 227 0.40 -4.80 1.50
N ILE A 228 1.72 -4.72 1.65
CA ILE A 228 2.45 -3.45 1.75
C ILE A 228 2.31 -2.65 0.45
N GLY A 229 2.52 -3.30 -0.71
CA GLY A 229 2.36 -2.65 -2.00
C GLY A 229 0.94 -2.11 -2.20
N SER A 230 -0.09 -2.88 -1.83
CA SER A 230 -1.48 -2.43 -1.93
C SER A 230 -1.80 -1.28 -0.97
N ILE A 231 -1.30 -1.29 0.28
CA ILE A 231 -1.49 -0.17 1.21
C ILE A 231 -0.87 1.09 0.64
N ILE A 232 0.38 1.03 0.17
CA ILE A 232 1.08 2.19 -0.38
C ILE A 232 0.34 2.73 -1.62
N LEU A 233 -0.02 1.88 -2.58
CA LEU A 233 -0.73 2.28 -3.79
C LEU A 233 -2.09 2.90 -3.50
N THR A 234 -2.88 2.27 -2.64
CA THR A 234 -4.21 2.77 -2.28
C THR A 234 -4.13 4.07 -1.49
N GLN A 235 -3.11 4.25 -0.64
CA GLN A 235 -2.87 5.53 0.04
C GLN A 235 -2.41 6.64 -0.92
N ILE A 236 -1.52 6.35 -1.87
CA ILE A 236 -1.13 7.32 -2.90
C ILE A 236 -2.35 7.77 -3.71
N LEU A 237 -3.22 6.84 -4.09
CA LEU A 237 -4.49 7.12 -4.75
C LEU A 237 -5.41 7.99 -3.90
N ALA A 238 -5.66 7.56 -2.65
CA ALA A 238 -6.49 8.26 -1.68
C ALA A 238 -6.03 9.71 -1.49
N MET A 239 -4.73 9.91 -1.30
CA MET A 239 -4.16 11.24 -1.13
C MET A 239 -4.18 12.05 -2.44
N GLY A 240 -4.13 11.39 -3.59
CA GLY A 240 -4.39 11.99 -4.90
C GLY A 240 -5.74 12.69 -4.97
N TYR A 241 -6.80 12.07 -4.45
CA TYR A 241 -8.16 12.66 -4.42
C TYR A 241 -8.26 13.94 -3.59
N LEU A 242 -7.38 14.10 -2.60
CA LEU A 242 -7.38 15.25 -1.69
C LEU A 242 -6.52 16.41 -2.17
N ARG A 243 -5.84 16.28 -3.32
CA ARG A 243 -4.95 17.32 -3.83
C ARG A 243 -5.72 18.57 -4.27
N GLU A 244 -5.16 19.72 -3.91
CA GLU A 244 -5.68 21.05 -4.23
C GLU A 244 -5.72 21.34 -5.74
N GLN A 245 -6.03 22.58 -6.14
CA GLN A 245 -6.26 22.97 -7.53
C GLN A 245 -5.13 22.52 -8.47
N GLN A 246 -5.48 22.21 -9.72
CA GLN A 246 -4.59 21.59 -10.69
C GLN A 246 -3.26 22.36 -10.90
N SER A 247 -3.28 23.70 -10.79
CA SER A 247 -2.12 24.58 -10.95
C SER A 247 -1.05 24.41 -9.85
N GLN A 248 -1.42 23.91 -8.68
CA GLN A 248 -0.51 23.75 -7.52
C GLN A 248 -0.03 22.30 -7.35
N ARG A 249 -0.44 21.39 -8.25
CA ARG A 249 -0.10 19.96 -8.15
C ARG A 249 1.33 19.72 -8.62
N VAL A 250 2.25 19.48 -7.69
CA VAL A 250 3.56 18.88 -7.98
C VAL A 250 3.38 17.52 -8.66
N PRO A 251 3.93 17.29 -9.87
CA PRO A 251 3.82 16.00 -10.55
C PRO A 251 4.44 14.86 -9.72
N CYS A 252 3.81 13.68 -9.79
CA CYS A 252 4.34 12.45 -9.23
C CYS A 252 4.46 11.40 -10.33
N HIS A 253 5.62 10.77 -10.46
CA HIS A 253 5.81 9.62 -11.34
C HIS A 253 5.85 8.35 -10.51
N LEU A 254 4.83 7.52 -10.65
CA LEU A 254 4.74 6.20 -10.02
C LEU A 254 5.20 5.14 -11.03
N TYR A 255 6.31 4.49 -10.70
CA TYR A 255 6.82 3.33 -11.38
C TYR A 255 6.49 2.10 -10.54
N ALA A 256 5.83 1.12 -11.13
CA ALA A 256 5.59 -0.12 -10.42
C ALA A 256 5.90 -1.29 -11.36
N ASP A 257 6.88 -2.08 -10.92
CA ASP A 257 7.19 -3.35 -11.54
C ASP A 257 6.20 -4.41 -11.03
N GLU A 258 5.82 -5.34 -11.91
CA GLU A 258 4.81 -6.36 -11.65
C GLU A 258 3.57 -5.82 -10.92
N PHE A 259 3.05 -4.68 -11.39
CA PHE A 259 1.99 -3.93 -10.69
C PHE A 259 0.78 -4.80 -10.36
N ASP A 260 0.44 -5.76 -11.22
CA ASP A 260 -0.66 -6.69 -11.02
C ASP A 260 -0.60 -7.51 -9.73
N MET A 261 0.60 -7.68 -9.15
CA MET A 261 0.75 -8.20 -7.78
C MET A 261 0.01 -7.31 -6.76
N PHE A 262 0.00 -6.00 -6.98
CA PHE A 262 -0.46 -4.96 -6.05
C PHE A 262 -1.83 -4.39 -6.48
N SER A 263 -2.90 -5.15 -6.24
CA SER A 263 -4.31 -4.77 -6.42
C SER A 263 -4.77 -4.42 -7.84
N PRO A 264 -5.43 -5.34 -8.56
CA PRO A 264 -6.04 -5.10 -9.88
C PRO A 264 -7.10 -3.99 -9.89
N ALA A 265 -7.87 -3.84 -8.80
CA ALA A 265 -8.86 -2.77 -8.69
C ALA A 265 -8.18 -1.39 -8.59
N ALA A 266 -7.11 -1.28 -7.79
CA ALA A 266 -6.32 -0.05 -7.70
C ALA A 266 -5.59 0.22 -9.03
N PHE A 267 -5.11 -0.82 -9.72
CA PHE A 267 -4.48 -0.72 -11.05
C PHE A 267 -5.39 -0.01 -12.06
N ALA A 268 -6.61 -0.51 -12.26
CA ALA A 268 -7.54 0.05 -13.23
C ALA A 268 -7.94 1.49 -12.88
N GLU A 269 -8.10 1.79 -11.59
CA GLU A 269 -8.41 3.11 -11.10
C GLU A 269 -7.24 4.09 -11.26
N ILE A 270 -6.02 3.65 -10.96
CA ILE A 270 -4.80 4.44 -11.17
C ILE A 270 -4.67 4.82 -12.63
N ILE A 271 -4.73 3.86 -13.54
CA ILE A 271 -4.53 4.14 -14.97
C ILE A 271 -5.58 5.13 -15.49
N SER A 272 -6.83 5.00 -15.05
CA SER A 272 -7.94 5.81 -15.55
C SER A 272 -8.07 7.18 -14.88
N LYS A 273 -7.69 7.32 -13.60
CA LYS A 273 -7.97 8.53 -12.81
C LYS A 273 -6.72 9.25 -12.31
N ALA A 274 -5.59 8.57 -12.07
CA ALA A 274 -4.41 9.15 -11.40
C ALA A 274 -3.89 10.42 -12.09
N ARG A 275 -3.96 10.47 -13.42
CA ARG A 275 -3.56 11.65 -14.21
C ARG A 275 -4.30 12.92 -13.82
N LYS A 276 -5.59 12.81 -13.43
CA LYS A 276 -6.38 13.97 -12.97
C LYS A 276 -5.74 14.59 -11.73
N PHE A 277 -5.03 13.81 -10.93
CA PHE A 277 -4.39 14.23 -9.67
C PHE A 277 -2.90 14.55 -9.84
N GLY A 278 -2.39 14.66 -11.07
CA GLY A 278 -0.97 14.90 -11.34
C GLY A 278 -0.07 13.70 -11.02
N ILE A 279 -0.66 12.49 -10.95
CA ILE A 279 0.07 11.24 -10.77
C ILE A 279 0.14 10.53 -12.13
N PHE A 280 1.36 10.33 -12.62
CA PHE A 280 1.69 9.68 -13.88
C PHE A 280 2.23 8.30 -13.60
N VAL A 281 1.70 7.29 -14.28
CA VAL A 281 2.00 5.90 -13.94
C VAL A 281 2.68 5.20 -15.10
N THR A 282 3.80 4.53 -14.80
CA THR A 282 4.51 3.63 -15.69
C THR A 282 4.49 2.25 -15.06
N ILE A 283 3.94 1.28 -15.79
CA ILE A 283 3.80 -0.10 -15.36
C ILE A 283 4.66 -0.97 -16.25
N ALA A 284 5.43 -1.87 -15.63
CA ALA A 284 6.07 -2.98 -16.30
C ALA A 284 5.32 -4.28 -15.96
N HIS A 285 5.11 -5.15 -16.95
CA HIS A 285 4.41 -6.41 -16.75
C HIS A 285 4.76 -7.43 -17.84
N GLN A 286 4.96 -8.69 -17.45
CA GLN A 286 5.42 -9.75 -18.35
C GLN A 286 4.28 -10.54 -19.01
N SER A 287 3.10 -10.65 -18.37
CA SER A 287 2.08 -11.61 -18.79
C SER A 287 0.64 -11.11 -18.63
N LEU A 288 0.12 -10.40 -19.64
CA LEU A 288 -1.26 -9.88 -19.62
C LEU A 288 -2.35 -10.96 -19.39
N SER A 289 -2.05 -12.25 -19.43
CA SER A 289 -2.99 -13.31 -19.08
C SER A 289 -3.21 -13.49 -17.57
N GLN A 290 -2.34 -12.96 -16.71
CA GLN A 290 -2.43 -13.11 -15.24
C GLN A 290 -3.28 -12.02 -14.58
N VAL A 291 -3.49 -10.90 -15.27
CA VAL A 291 -4.37 -9.81 -14.82
C VAL A 291 -5.83 -10.09 -15.16
N ASP A 292 -6.75 -9.59 -14.33
CA ASP A 292 -8.18 -9.67 -14.59
C ASP A 292 -8.59 -8.86 -15.85
N LEU A 293 -9.80 -9.11 -16.35
CA LEU A 293 -10.29 -8.48 -17.58
C LEU A 293 -10.36 -6.94 -17.48
N GLN A 294 -10.61 -6.39 -16.29
CA GLN A 294 -10.70 -4.95 -16.09
C GLN A 294 -9.32 -4.29 -16.15
N ALA A 295 -8.33 -4.88 -15.50
CA ALA A 295 -6.94 -4.48 -15.54
C ALA A 295 -6.35 -4.65 -16.96
N GLN A 296 -6.65 -5.77 -17.65
CA GLN A 296 -6.28 -5.94 -19.07
C GLN A 296 -6.80 -4.79 -19.93
N ARG A 297 -8.10 -4.47 -19.81
CA ARG A 297 -8.71 -3.35 -20.55
C ARG A 297 -8.07 -2.01 -20.19
N ALA A 298 -7.78 -1.78 -18.91
CA ALA A 298 -7.11 -0.56 -18.46
C ALA A 298 -5.69 -0.44 -19.08
N ALA A 299 -4.90 -1.51 -19.05
CA ALA A 299 -3.57 -1.56 -19.66
C ALA A 299 -3.62 -1.33 -21.18
N LEU A 300 -4.62 -1.90 -21.87
CA LEU A 300 -4.84 -1.67 -23.30
C LEU A 300 -5.24 -0.22 -23.60
N ASN A 301 -5.90 0.46 -22.68
CA ASN A 301 -6.26 1.87 -22.82
C ASN A 301 -5.10 2.84 -22.56
N CYS A 302 -3.93 2.37 -22.10
CA CYS A 302 -2.74 3.22 -21.95
C CYS A 302 -2.33 3.79 -23.32
N ALA A 303 -2.29 5.11 -23.44
CA ALA A 303 -1.99 5.78 -24.70
C ALA A 303 -0.56 5.49 -25.20
N ASN A 304 0.39 5.43 -24.26
CA ASN A 304 1.78 5.12 -24.51
C ASN A 304 2.04 3.66 -24.20
N LYS A 305 2.74 2.95 -25.09
CA LYS A 305 3.10 1.54 -24.96
C LYS A 305 4.53 1.33 -25.41
N ILE A 306 5.28 0.55 -24.63
CA ILE A 306 6.62 0.07 -24.98
C ILE A 306 6.51 -1.45 -24.95
N VAL A 307 6.63 -2.10 -26.10
CA VAL A 307 6.44 -3.55 -26.25
C VAL A 307 7.77 -4.18 -26.64
N PHE A 308 8.33 -4.95 -25.71
CA PHE A 308 9.49 -5.80 -25.95
C PHE A 308 9.06 -7.12 -26.59
N GLN A 309 10.01 -8.06 -26.72
CA GLN A 309 9.68 -9.41 -27.14
C GLN A 309 8.65 -10.04 -26.19
N ILE A 310 7.54 -10.51 -26.75
CA ILE A 310 6.43 -11.12 -26.00
C ILE A 310 5.98 -12.41 -26.68
N ASN A 311 5.28 -13.27 -25.93
CA ASN A 311 4.73 -14.50 -26.47
C ASN A 311 3.58 -14.24 -27.47
N ALA A 312 3.25 -15.27 -28.26
CA ALA A 312 2.23 -15.17 -29.31
C ALA A 312 0.81 -14.85 -28.78
N ALA A 313 0.47 -15.32 -27.57
CA ALA A 313 -0.85 -15.07 -26.99
C ALA A 313 -1.04 -13.57 -26.67
N VAL A 314 -0.06 -12.96 -26.01
CA VAL A 314 -0.06 -11.52 -25.70
C VAL A 314 0.07 -10.69 -26.97
N ALA A 315 0.87 -11.14 -27.94
CA ALA A 315 1.01 -10.45 -29.23
C ALA A 315 -0.32 -10.31 -29.97
N ARG A 316 -1.21 -11.33 -29.93
CA ARG A 316 -2.55 -11.25 -30.54
C ARG A 316 -3.43 -10.18 -29.88
N ILE A 317 -3.30 -10.00 -28.57
CA ILE A 317 -4.08 -9.01 -27.80
C ILE A 317 -3.58 -7.59 -28.11
N LEU A 318 -2.25 -7.41 -28.23
CA LEU A 318 -1.63 -6.10 -28.45
C LEU A 318 -1.56 -5.67 -29.92
N ALA A 319 -1.51 -6.60 -30.88
CA ALA A 319 -1.40 -6.26 -32.30
C ALA A 319 -2.45 -5.26 -32.83
N PRO A 320 -3.73 -5.30 -32.41
CA PRO A 320 -4.72 -4.30 -32.82
C PRO A 320 -4.40 -2.86 -32.35
N ASN A 321 -3.50 -2.70 -31.37
CA ASN A 321 -3.05 -1.40 -30.88
C ASN A 321 -1.92 -0.80 -31.72
N PHE A 322 -1.52 -1.38 -32.84
CA PHE A 322 -0.43 -0.87 -33.67
C PHE A 322 -0.82 -0.87 -35.15
N HIS A 323 -0.34 0.12 -35.90
CA HIS A 323 -0.52 0.15 -37.34
C HIS A 323 0.43 -0.83 -38.00
N LYS A 324 -0.04 -1.69 -38.90
CA LYS A 324 0.83 -2.60 -39.66
C LYS A 324 1.44 -1.87 -40.86
N ASN A 325 2.29 -0.89 -40.58
CA ASN A 325 3.06 -0.15 -41.60
C ASN A 325 4.53 -0.58 -41.57
N SER A 326 5.38 0.06 -42.38
CA SER A 326 6.83 -0.22 -42.46
C SER A 326 7.60 -0.06 -41.13
N SER A 327 7.01 0.60 -40.13
CA SER A 327 7.61 0.75 -38.79
C SER A 327 7.30 -0.42 -37.86
N PHE A 328 6.43 -1.34 -38.26
CA PHE A 328 6.08 -2.56 -37.54
C PHE A 328 7.02 -3.71 -37.95
N PRO A 329 7.61 -4.46 -37.00
CA PRO A 329 8.55 -5.53 -37.32
C PRO A 329 7.88 -6.65 -38.14
N GLU A 330 8.55 -7.14 -39.19
CA GLU A 330 8.03 -8.19 -40.08
C GLU A 330 7.72 -9.49 -39.33
N GLY A 331 8.56 -9.87 -38.36
CA GLY A 331 8.32 -11.01 -37.45
C GLY A 331 7.31 -10.73 -36.33
N GLY A 332 6.68 -9.55 -36.30
CA GLY A 332 5.81 -9.11 -35.22
C GLY A 332 6.54 -8.99 -33.89
N PHE A 333 5.78 -8.98 -32.78
CA PHE A 333 6.35 -8.81 -31.45
C PHE A 333 7.10 -10.04 -30.92
N THR A 334 6.91 -11.22 -31.53
CA THR A 334 7.47 -12.49 -31.01
C THR A 334 8.94 -12.69 -31.33
N HIS A 335 9.47 -11.96 -32.31
CA HIS A 335 10.85 -12.09 -32.80
C HIS A 335 11.66 -10.79 -32.66
N LEU A 336 11.24 -9.88 -31.77
CA LEU A 336 12.02 -8.67 -31.47
C LEU A 336 13.39 -9.08 -30.87
N PRO A 337 14.51 -8.55 -31.40
CA PRO A 337 15.83 -8.79 -30.80
C PRO A 337 15.94 -8.24 -29.39
N LEU A 338 16.90 -8.76 -28.61
CA LEU A 338 17.25 -8.19 -27.30
C LEU A 338 17.51 -6.68 -27.42
N TYR A 339 17.10 -5.94 -26.39
CA TYR A 339 17.22 -4.48 -26.34
C TYR A 339 16.48 -3.75 -27.47
N THR A 340 15.46 -4.38 -28.07
CA THR A 340 14.61 -3.76 -29.09
C THR A 340 13.16 -3.76 -28.64
N ALA A 341 12.47 -2.63 -28.84
CA ALA A 341 11.07 -2.47 -28.48
C ALA A 341 10.29 -1.77 -29.58
N THR A 342 9.05 -2.18 -29.80
CA THR A 342 8.08 -1.41 -30.58
C THR A 342 7.37 -0.44 -29.65
N VAL A 343 7.51 0.84 -29.92
CA VAL A 343 6.89 1.91 -29.14
C VAL A 343 5.72 2.51 -29.88
N ARG A 344 4.65 2.80 -29.14
CA ARG A 344 3.53 3.63 -29.57
C ARG A 344 3.42 4.77 -28.57
N VAL A 345 3.52 6.00 -29.06
CA VAL A 345 3.47 7.20 -28.24
C VAL A 345 2.38 8.11 -28.77
N SER A 346 1.54 8.63 -27.88
CA SER A 346 0.56 9.65 -28.23
C SER A 346 1.06 11.03 -27.81
N HIS A 347 1.19 11.91 -28.79
CA HIS A 347 1.59 13.31 -28.58
C HIS A 347 0.62 14.23 -29.32
N ARG A 348 0.04 15.22 -28.63
CA ARG A 348 -0.93 16.19 -29.20
C ARG A 348 -2.07 15.56 -30.02
N ARG A 349 -2.60 14.42 -29.58
CA ARG A 349 -3.66 13.61 -30.25
C ARG A 349 -3.22 12.88 -31.51
N GLU A 350 -1.97 12.99 -31.92
CA GLU A 350 -1.39 12.13 -32.93
C GLU A 350 -0.79 10.90 -32.25
N THR A 351 -0.88 9.76 -32.92
CA THR A 351 -0.19 8.53 -32.51
C THR A 351 0.99 8.33 -33.43
N GLN A 352 2.18 8.26 -32.86
CA GLN A 352 3.39 7.84 -33.57
C GLN A 352 3.78 6.45 -33.09
N GLN A 353 4.39 5.68 -33.98
CA GLN A 353 4.97 4.39 -33.65
C GLN A 353 6.31 4.22 -34.32
N ALA A 354 7.21 3.51 -33.63
CA ALA A 354 8.54 3.19 -34.14
C ALA A 354 9.04 1.90 -33.50
N THR A 355 9.95 1.21 -34.18
CA THR A 355 10.78 0.18 -33.56
C THR A 355 12.09 0.84 -33.15
N ILE A 356 12.42 0.79 -31.86
CA ILE A 356 13.60 1.44 -31.29
C ILE A 356 14.53 0.39 -30.68
N LYS A 357 15.82 0.71 -30.61
CA LYS A 357 16.75 0.03 -29.70
C LYS A 357 16.77 0.77 -28.38
N THR A 358 16.71 0.05 -27.28
CA THR A 358 16.85 0.64 -25.95
C THR A 358 18.26 1.14 -25.76
N LEU A 359 18.39 2.25 -25.05
CA LEU A 359 19.67 2.73 -24.60
C LEU A 359 20.25 1.74 -23.60
N LYS A 360 21.57 1.61 -23.57
CA LYS A 360 22.24 1.04 -22.40
C LYS A 360 21.90 1.90 -21.20
N GLU A 361 21.89 1.30 -20.02
CA GLU A 361 21.80 2.06 -18.78
C GLU A 361 22.90 3.12 -18.78
N GLN A 362 22.47 4.36 -18.58
CA GLN A 362 23.35 5.52 -18.56
C GLN A 362 23.54 5.95 -17.10
N GLY A 363 24.75 6.36 -16.79
CA GLY A 363 25.19 6.65 -15.42
C GLY A 363 26.35 5.74 -15.04
N GLN A 364 27.12 6.20 -14.06
CA GLN A 364 28.15 5.38 -13.41
C GLN A 364 27.53 4.88 -12.12
N GLU A 365 27.54 3.57 -11.91
CA GLU A 365 27.15 3.00 -10.63
C GLU A 365 28.11 3.47 -9.54
N ASP A 366 27.54 3.95 -8.44
CA ASP A 366 28.25 4.43 -7.28
C ASP A 366 27.70 3.75 -6.03
N GLU A 367 28.46 2.78 -5.51
CA GLU A 367 28.08 2.02 -4.32
C GLU A 367 28.13 2.90 -3.06
N GLU A 368 29.01 3.90 -3.00
CA GLU A 368 29.11 4.80 -1.84
C GLU A 368 27.85 5.68 -1.74
N ILE A 369 27.33 6.16 -2.88
CA ILE A 369 26.04 6.86 -2.92
C ILE A 369 24.90 5.93 -2.50
N ALA A 370 24.88 4.69 -2.99
CA ALA A 370 23.84 3.72 -2.62
C ALA A 370 23.83 3.45 -1.11
N GLU A 371 25.00 3.17 -0.52
CA GLU A 371 25.16 2.98 0.92
C GLU A 371 24.72 4.21 1.70
N ARG A 372 25.11 5.42 1.26
CA ARG A 372 24.68 6.67 1.88
C ARG A 372 23.16 6.82 1.87
N ILE A 373 22.51 6.51 0.75
CA ILE A 373 21.03 6.55 0.62
C ILE A 373 20.39 5.55 1.59
N MET A 374 20.93 4.34 1.70
CA MET A 374 20.41 3.33 2.63
C MET A 374 20.56 3.78 4.09
N GLN A 375 21.74 4.28 4.48
CA GLN A 375 22.03 4.73 5.83
C GLN A 375 21.20 5.95 6.26
N GLN A 376 21.13 6.98 5.41
CA GLN A 376 20.32 8.16 5.73
C GLN A 376 18.83 7.81 5.81
N SER A 377 18.37 6.78 5.10
CA SER A 377 16.96 6.40 5.14
C SER A 377 16.56 5.81 6.50
N LEU A 378 17.50 5.29 7.28
CA LEU A 378 17.22 4.75 8.61
C LEU A 378 16.62 5.78 9.58
N ILE A 379 16.79 7.08 9.31
CA ILE A 379 16.18 8.18 10.10
C ILE A 379 14.65 8.14 10.09
N TYR A 380 14.03 7.51 9.09
CA TYR A 380 12.58 7.35 8.99
C TYR A 380 12.08 6.17 9.82
N GLY A 381 12.97 5.30 10.31
CA GLY A 381 12.64 4.17 11.15
C GLY A 381 12.58 4.50 12.64
N ARG A 382 12.15 3.52 13.44
CA ARG A 382 12.24 3.57 14.91
C ARG A 382 13.01 2.36 15.42
N PRO A 383 13.74 2.45 16.54
CA PRO A 383 14.43 1.29 17.10
C PRO A 383 13.46 0.13 17.33
N ARG A 384 13.80 -1.06 16.82
CA ARG A 384 12.98 -2.27 16.93
C ARG A 384 12.54 -2.56 18.36
N ALA A 385 13.44 -2.38 19.33
CA ALA A 385 13.15 -2.61 20.74
C ALA A 385 12.01 -1.72 21.27
N GLU A 386 11.92 -0.46 20.81
CA GLU A 386 10.85 0.45 21.20
C GLU A 386 9.51 0.04 20.58
N VAL A 387 9.53 -0.35 19.29
CA VAL A 387 8.35 -0.82 18.58
C VAL A 387 7.81 -2.11 19.22
N ALA A 388 8.68 -3.08 19.47
CA ALA A 388 8.33 -4.34 20.12
C ALA A 388 7.77 -4.11 21.53
N LYS A 389 8.39 -3.22 22.31
CA LYS A 389 7.90 -2.85 23.65
C LYS A 389 6.49 -2.27 23.59
N HIS A 390 6.24 -1.31 22.71
CA HIS A 390 4.92 -0.69 22.52
C HIS A 390 3.84 -1.74 22.19
N ILE A 391 4.13 -2.67 21.28
CA ILE A 391 3.19 -3.73 20.88
C ILE A 391 2.95 -4.71 22.04
N ALA A 392 4.00 -5.11 22.76
CA ALA A 392 3.89 -6.00 23.91
C ALA A 392 3.06 -5.37 25.04
N GLU A 393 3.24 -4.07 25.31
CA GLU A 393 2.46 -3.35 26.32
C GLU A 393 0.96 -3.32 26.01
N LEU A 394 0.58 -3.31 24.73
CA LEU A 394 -0.83 -3.39 24.30
C LEU A 394 -1.41 -4.81 24.42
N ALA A 395 -0.57 -5.84 24.26
CA ALA A 395 -0.98 -7.24 24.30
C ALA A 395 -1.19 -7.77 25.73
N VAL A 396 -0.54 -7.16 26.73
CA VAL A 396 -0.57 -7.65 28.11
C VAL A 396 -1.65 -6.94 28.92
N LYS A 397 -2.34 -7.72 29.77
CA LYS A 397 -3.25 -7.23 30.80
C LYS A 397 -2.51 -6.27 31.74
N ARG A 398 -2.71 -4.96 31.63
CA ARG A 398 -2.41 -4.05 32.74
C ARG A 398 -3.31 -4.47 33.90
N LYS A 399 -2.76 -5.17 34.91
CA LYS A 399 -3.33 -5.12 36.26
C LYS A 399 -3.42 -3.63 36.58
N SER A 400 -4.62 -3.14 36.87
CA SER A 400 -4.88 -1.75 37.21
C SER A 400 -3.88 -1.28 38.27
N THR A 401 -2.82 -0.66 37.82
CA THR A 401 -1.95 0.14 38.65
C THR A 401 -2.41 1.55 38.32
N LYS A 402 -3.02 2.18 39.33
CA LYS A 402 -3.12 3.63 39.38
C LYS A 402 -1.70 4.16 39.19
N VAL A 403 -1.34 4.52 37.96
CA VAL A 403 -0.18 5.33 37.67
C VAL A 403 -0.70 6.41 36.75
N GLU A 404 -0.72 7.58 37.38
CA GLU A 404 -0.90 8.95 36.93
C GLU A 404 -0.55 9.24 35.46
N ASP A 405 -1.21 10.30 34.98
CA ASP A 405 -1.17 10.93 33.66
C ASP A 405 0.21 11.48 33.22
N ASP A 406 1.33 10.85 33.59
CA ASP A 406 2.67 11.45 33.44
C ASP A 406 3.46 11.04 32.18
N PHE A 407 2.82 10.47 31.16
CA PHE A 407 3.47 10.26 29.84
C PHE A 407 2.94 11.18 28.72
N TRP A 408 2.18 12.21 29.08
CA TRP A 408 1.65 13.19 28.14
C TRP A 408 1.95 14.62 28.59
N VAL A 409 3.21 15.01 28.47
CA VAL A 409 3.56 16.43 28.36
C VAL A 409 4.38 16.57 27.10
N ASP A 410 3.75 17.17 26.09
CA ASP A 410 4.44 17.75 24.94
C ASP A 410 5.50 18.71 25.48
N LYS A 411 6.77 18.48 25.11
CA LYS A 411 7.75 19.55 25.17
C LYS A 411 7.50 20.46 23.98
N GLU A 412 7.16 21.70 24.31
CA GLU A 412 6.95 22.86 23.44
C GLU A 412 7.98 23.02 22.32
#